data_AF-A0A7J2NMM9-F1
#
_entry.id   AF-A0A7J2NMM9-F1
#
_cell.length_a   1.000
_cell.length_b   1.000
_cell.length_c   1.000
_cell.angle_alpha   90.00
_cell.angle_beta   90.00
_cell.angle_gamma   90.00
#
_symmetry.space_group_name_H-M   'P 1'
#
loop_
_entity.id
_entity.type
_entity.pdbx_description
1 polymer ?
#
loop_
_entity_poly.entity_id
_entity_poly.type
_entity_poly.pdbx_seq_one_letter_code
_entity_poly.pdbx_strand_id
1 'polypeptide(L)'
;MCNAEVIEWFVDIILDYPGEFKNKRILELGSKNVNGSVRHIIEKMGSPNEYVGIDIEEGKCVDLVLPAEQIIDYFGEESFDVVISTELLEHVKDWRLVIDNIKKVLRRGGRLYITTRSYGYPYHGYPSDYWRYEESDMRKIFSDFTLLDIKTQEPTSAGLFIRAMKTGSQEKMELKDISLYSIAIGKRTTKISELSLKRKCMLALRKVGLLKTVT
;
A
#
# COMPACT_ATOMS: atom_id res chain seq x y z
N MET A 1 -2.78 7.14 5.80
CA MET A 1 -2.60 7.77 7.14
C MET A 1 -1.71 6.87 7.98
N CYS A 2 -0.55 7.34 8.43
CA CYS A 2 0.40 6.51 9.19
C CYS A 2 -0.04 6.42 10.67
N ASN A 3 -0.27 5.20 11.18
CA ASN A 3 -0.60 4.96 12.59
C ASN A 3 0.70 4.79 13.42
N ALA A 4 0.62 4.98 14.74
CA ALA A 4 1.74 4.77 15.66
C ALA A 4 2.37 3.37 15.50
N GLU A 5 1.55 2.34 15.31
CA GLU A 5 2.01 0.96 15.07
C GLU A 5 2.87 0.81 13.81
N VAL A 6 2.61 1.61 12.76
CA VAL A 6 3.44 1.62 11.55
C VAL A 6 4.82 2.19 11.90
N ILE A 7 4.86 3.26 12.67
CA ILE A 7 6.12 3.85 13.13
C ILE A 7 6.88 2.87 14.02
N GLU A 8 6.21 2.26 15.00
CA GLU A 8 6.78 1.25 15.90
C GLU A 8 7.37 0.07 15.12
N TRP A 9 6.64 -0.46 14.14
CA TRP A 9 7.14 -1.56 13.31
C TRP A 9 8.41 -1.19 12.54
N PHE A 10 8.50 0.04 12.01
CA PHE A 10 9.74 0.51 11.36
C PHE A 10 10.88 0.76 12.36
N VAL A 11 10.58 1.19 13.59
CA VAL A 11 11.58 1.29 14.66
C VAL A 11 12.15 -0.09 14.97
N ASP A 12 11.29 -1.09 15.18
CA ASP A 12 11.71 -2.47 15.45
C ASP A 12 12.59 -3.01 14.31
N ILE A 13 12.20 -2.78 13.05
CA ILE A 13 13.01 -3.18 11.89
C ILE A 13 14.40 -2.53 11.92
N ILE A 14 14.49 -1.23 12.23
CA ILE A 14 15.78 -0.52 12.26
C ILE A 14 16.67 -1.04 13.40
N LEU A 15 16.08 -1.36 14.55
CA LEU A 15 16.80 -1.88 15.72
C LEU A 15 17.24 -3.33 15.52
N ASP A 16 16.37 -4.19 14.99
CA ASP A 16 16.63 -5.62 14.77
C ASP A 16 17.57 -5.88 13.59
N TYR A 17 17.56 -4.99 12.59
CA TYR A 17 18.37 -5.12 11.37
C TYR A 17 19.19 -3.85 11.11
N PRO A 18 20.25 -3.60 11.91
CA PRO A 18 21.14 -2.47 11.69
C PRO A 18 21.72 -2.48 10.27
N GLY A 19 21.40 -1.43 9.50
CA GLY A 19 21.86 -1.30 8.12
C GLY A 19 20.83 -1.66 7.05
N GLU A 20 19.62 -2.08 7.43
CA GLU A 20 18.51 -2.39 6.50
C GLU A 20 18.28 -1.26 5.47
N PHE A 21 18.32 0.00 5.93
CA PHE A 21 18.15 1.20 5.12
C PHE A 21 19.46 1.94 4.79
N LYS A 22 20.59 1.49 5.32
CA LYS A 22 21.85 2.24 5.23
C LYS A 22 22.38 2.28 3.80
N ASN A 23 22.74 3.48 3.35
CA ASN A 23 23.23 3.75 2.00
C ASN A 23 22.29 3.23 0.90
N LYS A 24 20.98 3.13 1.19
CA LYS A 24 19.97 2.69 0.23
C LYS A 24 19.33 3.87 -0.46
N ARG A 25 18.90 3.65 -1.71
CA ARG A 25 17.95 4.52 -2.42
C ARG A 25 16.53 4.02 -2.17
N ILE A 26 15.72 4.85 -1.53
CA ILE A 26 14.39 4.50 -1.02
C ILE A 26 13.30 5.27 -1.79
N LEU A 27 12.25 4.56 -2.21
CA LEU A 27 11.01 5.16 -2.71
C LEU A 27 9.87 4.90 -1.71
N GLU A 28 9.23 5.96 -1.22
CA GLU A 28 7.99 5.88 -0.44
C GLU A 28 6.79 6.33 -1.30
N LEU A 29 5.82 5.45 -1.48
CA LEU A 29 4.57 5.74 -2.18
C LEU A 29 3.50 6.16 -1.16
N GLY A 30 2.78 7.24 -1.47
CA GLY A 30 1.78 7.81 -0.55
C GLY A 30 2.44 8.51 0.64
N SER A 31 3.51 9.26 0.38
CA SER A 31 4.39 9.77 1.44
C SER A 31 3.84 11.00 2.18
N LYS A 32 2.69 11.56 1.73
CA LYS A 32 2.13 12.76 2.33
C LYS A 32 1.83 12.55 3.81
N ASN A 33 2.54 13.31 4.65
CA ASN A 33 2.38 13.25 6.08
C ASN A 33 1.13 14.02 6.52
N VAL A 34 0.05 13.26 6.78
CA VAL A 34 -1.21 13.78 7.31
C VAL A 34 -1.23 13.73 8.85
N ASN A 35 -0.78 12.62 9.43
CA ASN A 35 -0.90 12.33 10.87
C ASN A 35 0.30 11.55 11.43
N GLY A 36 1.40 11.48 10.68
CA GLY A 36 2.56 10.63 10.96
C GLY A 36 3.28 10.28 9.67
N SER A 37 4.58 9.99 9.76
CA SER A 37 5.38 9.51 8.64
C SER A 37 6.57 8.70 9.13
N VAL A 38 6.90 7.62 8.43
CA VAL A 38 8.08 6.80 8.71
C VAL A 38 9.37 7.46 8.21
N ARG A 39 9.26 8.44 7.30
CA ARG A 39 10.41 9.11 6.67
C ARG A 39 11.42 9.61 7.69
N HIS A 40 10.97 10.35 8.71
CA HIS A 40 11.88 10.96 9.68
C HIS A 40 12.68 9.92 10.48
N ILE A 41 12.07 8.77 10.82
CA ILE A 41 12.78 7.74 11.59
C ILE A 41 13.78 6.99 10.70
N ILE A 42 13.42 6.74 9.45
CA ILE A 42 14.30 6.10 8.47
C ILE A 42 15.48 7.02 8.11
N GLU A 43 15.24 8.31 7.85
CA GLU A 43 16.30 9.28 7.55
C GLU A 43 17.28 9.42 8.72
N LYS A 44 16.77 9.50 9.96
CA LYS A 44 17.60 9.73 11.15
C LYS A 44 18.34 8.48 11.62
N MET A 45 17.67 7.33 11.67
CA MET A 45 18.23 6.11 12.26
C MET A 45 18.70 5.12 11.19
N GLY A 46 18.06 5.10 10.03
CA GLY A 46 18.39 4.20 8.91
C GLY A 46 19.56 4.70 8.04
N SER A 47 19.80 6.01 7.98
CA SER A 47 20.88 6.64 7.18
C SER A 47 20.89 6.21 5.70
N PRO A 48 19.77 6.41 4.96
CA PRO A 48 19.72 6.13 3.53
C PRO A 48 20.64 7.06 2.73
N ASN A 49 21.03 6.62 1.53
CA ASN A 49 21.73 7.47 0.58
C ASN A 49 20.79 8.50 -0.06
N GLU A 50 19.55 8.08 -0.32
CA GLU A 50 18.51 8.90 -0.93
C GLU A 50 17.14 8.39 -0.47
N TYR A 51 16.23 9.31 -0.21
CA TYR A 51 14.85 9.02 0.15
C TYR A 51 13.92 9.91 -0.68
N VAL A 52 13.10 9.30 -1.52
CA VAL A 52 12.13 9.98 -2.39
C VAL A 52 10.73 9.59 -1.97
N GLY A 53 9.96 10.56 -1.49
CA GLY A 53 8.54 10.42 -1.22
C GLY A 53 7.70 10.92 -2.39
N ILE A 54 6.76 10.10 -2.86
CA ILE A 54 5.79 10.48 -3.88
C ILE A 54 4.36 10.45 -3.34
N ASP A 55 3.54 11.34 -3.85
CA ASP A 55 2.10 11.36 -3.58
C ASP A 55 1.35 11.97 -4.78
N ILE A 56 0.03 11.82 -4.81
CA ILE A 56 -0.82 12.44 -5.84
C ILE A 56 -1.11 13.92 -5.53
N GLU A 57 -0.81 14.38 -4.32
CA GLU A 57 -0.96 15.76 -3.88
C GLU A 57 0.32 16.28 -3.24
N GLU A 58 0.56 17.59 -3.38
CA GLU A 58 1.61 18.25 -2.60
C GLU A 58 1.34 18.14 -1.08
N GLY A 59 2.41 18.14 -0.31
CA GLY A 59 2.33 18.11 1.14
C GLY A 59 3.66 17.83 1.83
N LYS A 60 3.62 17.79 3.16
CA LYS A 60 4.78 17.46 3.97
C LYS A 60 5.27 16.04 3.63
N CYS A 61 6.58 15.86 3.50
CA CYS A 61 7.24 14.59 3.13
C CYS A 61 7.03 14.13 1.68
N VAL A 62 6.42 14.96 0.81
CA VAL A 62 6.32 14.72 -0.63
C VAL A 62 7.44 15.47 -1.35
N ASP A 63 8.33 14.75 -2.04
CA ASP A 63 9.38 15.35 -2.88
C ASP A 63 8.91 15.51 -4.33
N LEU A 64 8.00 14.64 -4.78
CA LEU A 64 7.49 14.62 -6.14
C LEU A 64 6.00 14.28 -6.17
N VAL A 65 5.21 15.11 -6.85
CA VAL A 65 3.81 14.81 -7.15
C VAL A 65 3.75 13.84 -8.32
N LEU A 66 3.59 12.55 -8.03
CA LEU A 66 3.61 11.48 -9.02
C LEU A 66 2.65 10.35 -8.59
N PRO A 67 1.66 10.00 -9.42
CA PRO A 67 0.82 8.82 -9.18
C PRO A 67 1.63 7.52 -9.19
N ALA A 68 1.29 6.60 -8.28
CA ALA A 68 1.93 5.29 -8.16
C ALA A 68 1.86 4.46 -9.46
N GLU A 69 0.85 4.71 -10.29
CA GLU A 69 0.63 4.11 -11.60
C GLU A 69 1.69 4.52 -12.63
N GLN A 70 2.43 5.62 -12.41
CA GLN A 70 3.37 6.21 -13.37
C GLN A 70 4.85 6.07 -12.96
N ILE A 71 5.14 5.37 -11.85
CA ILE A 71 6.51 5.29 -11.31
C ILE A 71 7.50 4.59 -12.25
N ILE A 72 7.03 3.66 -13.10
CA ILE A 72 7.88 2.99 -14.08
C ILE A 72 8.24 3.91 -15.22
N ASP A 73 7.28 4.69 -15.73
CA ASP A 73 7.54 5.65 -16.80
C ASP A 73 8.49 6.76 -16.34
N TYR A 74 8.43 7.13 -15.06
CA TYR A 74 9.26 8.18 -14.49
C TYR A 74 10.66 7.71 -14.04
N PHE A 75 10.74 6.63 -13.26
CA PHE A 75 12.01 6.18 -12.66
C PHE A 75 12.69 5.06 -13.45
N GLY A 76 11.95 4.27 -14.22
CA GLY A 76 12.45 3.04 -14.83
C GLY A 76 12.39 1.82 -13.90
N GLU A 77 12.68 0.64 -14.46
CA GLU A 77 12.74 -0.60 -13.70
C GLU A 77 14.02 -0.68 -12.84
N GLU A 78 13.99 -1.49 -11.79
CA GLU A 78 15.14 -1.81 -10.91
C GLU A 78 15.92 -0.60 -10.37
N SER A 79 15.23 0.52 -10.16
CA SER A 79 15.84 1.82 -9.84
C SER A 79 15.92 2.12 -8.34
N PHE A 80 15.27 1.32 -7.49
CA PHE A 80 15.29 1.50 -6.04
C PHE A 80 15.73 0.24 -5.30
N ASP A 81 16.45 0.45 -4.20
CA ASP A 81 16.88 -0.62 -3.29
C ASP A 81 15.77 -1.03 -2.32
N VAL A 82 14.94 -0.05 -1.95
CA VAL A 82 13.86 -0.20 -0.99
C VAL A 82 12.63 0.52 -1.54
N VAL A 83 11.49 -0.16 -1.49
CA VAL A 83 10.19 0.45 -1.77
C VAL A 83 9.30 0.32 -0.53
N ILE A 84 8.68 1.42 -0.13
CA ILE A 84 7.80 1.54 1.02
C ILE A 84 6.43 2.02 0.54
N SER A 85 5.37 1.41 1.03
CA SER A 85 3.99 1.85 0.82
C SER A 85 3.22 1.69 2.12
N THR A 86 2.94 2.79 2.80
CA THR A 86 2.20 2.76 4.07
C THR A 86 0.76 3.24 3.87
N GLU A 87 -0.22 2.37 4.09
CA GLU A 87 -1.65 2.72 4.09
C GLU A 87 -2.10 3.41 2.80
N LEU A 88 -1.66 2.86 1.65
CA LEU A 88 -1.96 3.36 0.30
C LEU A 88 -2.78 2.37 -0.52
N LEU A 89 -2.49 1.07 -0.45
CA LEU A 89 -3.04 0.07 -1.37
C LEU A 89 -4.56 -0.11 -1.26
N GLU A 90 -5.15 0.17 -0.10
CA GLU A 90 -6.59 0.19 0.09
C GLU A 90 -7.27 1.34 -0.69
N HIS A 91 -6.52 2.40 -0.98
CA HIS A 91 -6.99 3.61 -1.65
C HIS A 91 -6.81 3.58 -3.17
N VAL A 92 -6.01 2.64 -3.69
CA VAL A 92 -5.75 2.49 -5.13
C VAL A 92 -6.80 1.59 -5.76
N LYS A 93 -7.56 2.13 -6.72
CA LYS A 93 -8.58 1.34 -7.45
C LYS A 93 -7.95 0.21 -8.26
N ASP A 94 -6.88 0.49 -9.02
CA ASP A 94 -6.12 -0.50 -9.76
C ASP A 94 -4.85 -0.91 -9.00
N TRP A 95 -5.05 -1.55 -7.85
CA TRP A 95 -3.96 -2.03 -7.00
C TRP A 95 -3.01 -2.97 -7.73
N ARG A 96 -3.48 -3.67 -8.79
CA ARG A 96 -2.65 -4.61 -9.55
C ARG A 96 -1.57 -3.89 -10.33
N LEU A 97 -1.96 -2.83 -11.04
CA LEU A 97 -1.00 -1.98 -11.76
C LEU A 97 0.04 -1.42 -10.79
N VAL A 98 -0.39 -0.90 -9.64
CA VAL A 98 0.52 -0.33 -8.65
C VAL A 98 1.46 -1.39 -8.05
N ILE A 99 0.96 -2.58 -7.69
CA ILE A 99 1.82 -3.66 -7.22
C ILE A 99 2.78 -4.13 -8.31
N ASP A 100 2.35 -4.28 -9.56
CA ASP A 100 3.24 -4.63 -10.67
C ASP A 100 4.35 -3.59 -10.87
N ASN A 101 4.01 -2.31 -10.77
CA ASN A 101 4.98 -1.22 -10.83
C ASN A 101 5.95 -1.26 -9.64
N ILE A 102 5.46 -1.47 -8.42
CA ILE A 102 6.31 -1.65 -7.22
C ILE A 102 7.29 -2.81 -7.44
N LYS A 103 6.81 -3.95 -7.95
CA LYS A 103 7.65 -5.11 -8.23
C LYS A 103 8.72 -4.82 -9.30
N LYS A 104 8.40 -4.02 -10.31
CA LYS A 104 9.32 -3.65 -11.39
C LYS A 104 10.36 -2.61 -10.97
N VAL A 105 9.93 -1.56 -10.27
CA VAL A 105 10.81 -0.45 -9.86
C VAL A 105 11.83 -0.89 -8.81
N LEU A 106 11.49 -1.89 -8.00
CA LEU A 106 12.38 -2.48 -7.01
C LEU A 106 13.43 -3.37 -7.69
N ARG A 107 14.72 -3.16 -7.39
CA ARG A 107 15.79 -4.01 -7.92
C ARG A 107 15.74 -5.43 -7.36
N ARG A 108 16.41 -6.37 -8.03
CA ARG A 108 16.66 -7.72 -7.50
C ARG A 108 17.45 -7.63 -6.18
N GLY A 109 17.01 -8.39 -5.18
CA GLY A 109 17.54 -8.32 -3.82
C GLY A 109 17.06 -7.11 -3.01
N GLY A 110 16.28 -6.22 -3.60
CA GLY A 110 15.68 -5.07 -2.92
C GLY A 110 14.64 -5.49 -1.87
N ARG A 111 14.37 -4.57 -0.93
CA ARG A 111 13.40 -4.77 0.17
C ARG A 111 12.08 -4.04 -0.12
N LEU A 112 10.98 -4.68 0.25
CA LEU A 112 9.63 -4.15 0.12
C LEU A 112 8.97 -4.09 1.49
N TYR A 113 8.38 -2.95 1.83
CA TYR A 113 7.59 -2.75 3.04
C TYR A 113 6.21 -2.26 2.66
N ILE A 114 5.17 -2.99 3.07
CA ILE A 114 3.78 -2.62 2.81
C ILE A 114 3.01 -2.67 4.12
N THR A 115 2.22 -1.62 4.37
CA THR A 115 1.11 -1.67 5.32
C THR A 115 -0.20 -1.30 4.61
N THR A 116 -1.29 -1.94 5.00
CA THR A 116 -2.63 -1.70 4.42
C THR A 116 -3.72 -2.14 5.38
N ARG A 117 -4.98 -1.75 5.12
CA ARG A 117 -6.14 -2.26 5.89
C ARG A 117 -6.53 -3.70 5.58
N SER A 118 -6.86 -4.42 6.65
CA SER A 118 -7.39 -5.79 6.64
C SER A 118 -8.89 -5.84 6.91
N TYR A 119 -9.50 -7.00 6.64
CA TYR A 119 -10.92 -7.24 6.88
C TYR A 119 -11.29 -6.90 8.33
N GLY A 120 -12.43 -6.23 8.53
CA GLY A 120 -12.85 -5.69 9.83
C GLY A 120 -12.62 -4.19 10.00
N TYR A 121 -11.64 -3.59 9.30
CA TYR A 121 -11.47 -2.13 9.34
C TYR A 121 -12.63 -1.42 8.61
N PRO A 122 -13.31 -0.45 9.25
CA PRO A 122 -14.44 0.25 8.64
C PRO A 122 -14.02 1.09 7.43
N TYR A 123 -14.97 1.51 6.62
CA TYR A 123 -14.71 2.46 5.54
C TYR A 123 -14.23 3.80 6.13
N HIS A 124 -13.09 4.33 5.65
CA HIS A 124 -12.50 5.57 6.18
C HIS A 124 -12.18 6.65 5.14
N GLY A 125 -12.48 6.41 3.87
CA GLY A 125 -12.87 7.45 2.92
C GLY A 125 -11.90 8.61 2.61
N TYR A 126 -10.59 8.39 2.48
CA TYR A 126 -9.72 9.47 1.97
C TYR A 126 -8.49 8.96 1.18
N PRO A 127 -8.29 9.35 -0.10
CA PRO A 127 -9.22 10.08 -1.00
C PRO A 127 -10.37 9.20 -1.52
N SER A 128 -10.22 7.87 -1.48
CA SER A 128 -11.24 6.86 -1.80
C SER A 128 -10.82 5.55 -1.15
N ASP A 129 -11.73 4.65 -0.78
CA ASP A 129 -11.37 3.44 -0.05
C ASP A 129 -12.06 2.20 -0.66
N TYR A 130 -11.26 1.25 -1.14
CA TYR A 130 -11.69 0.21 -2.07
C TYR A 130 -11.47 -1.20 -1.54
N TRP A 131 -10.34 -1.51 -0.90
CA TRP A 131 -9.87 -2.89 -0.70
C TRP A 131 -9.54 -3.20 0.76
N ARG A 132 -9.73 -4.47 1.15
CA ARG A 132 -9.22 -5.05 2.39
C ARG A 132 -8.39 -6.27 2.04
N TYR A 133 -7.18 -6.34 2.57
CA TYR A 133 -6.22 -7.39 2.27
C TYR A 133 -6.11 -8.33 3.45
N GLU A 134 -6.18 -9.63 3.18
CA GLU A 134 -5.90 -10.66 4.17
C GLU A 134 -4.50 -11.25 3.98
N GLU A 135 -3.97 -11.93 5.00
CA GLU A 135 -2.66 -12.58 4.92
C GLU A 135 -2.53 -13.51 3.71
N SER A 136 -3.58 -14.30 3.46
CA SER A 136 -3.64 -15.23 2.34
C SER A 136 -3.59 -14.53 0.96
N ASP A 137 -4.19 -13.36 0.83
CA ASP A 137 -4.13 -12.56 -0.40
C ASP A 137 -2.69 -12.13 -0.65
N MET A 138 -2.04 -11.59 0.36
CA MET A 138 -0.70 -11.05 0.20
C MET A 138 0.36 -12.12 0.00
N ARG A 139 0.23 -13.28 0.67
CA ARG A 139 1.08 -14.44 0.39
C ARG A 139 0.97 -14.89 -1.06
N LYS A 140 -0.24 -14.81 -1.64
CA LYS A 140 -0.46 -15.11 -3.05
C LYS A 140 0.09 -14.02 -3.97
N ILE A 141 -0.12 -12.74 -3.64
CA ILE A 141 0.36 -11.60 -4.44
C ILE A 141 1.89 -11.59 -4.52
N PHE A 142 2.58 -11.88 -3.41
CA PHE A 142 4.03 -11.85 -3.28
C PHE A 142 4.64 -13.25 -3.24
N SER A 143 4.01 -14.23 -3.90
CA SER A 143 4.55 -15.60 -4.00
C SER A 143 5.85 -15.68 -4.80
N ASP A 144 6.13 -14.64 -5.62
CA ASP A 144 7.36 -14.42 -6.38
C ASP A 144 8.42 -13.62 -5.58
N PHE A 145 8.20 -13.42 -4.28
CA PHE A 145 9.13 -12.80 -3.35
C PHE A 145 9.46 -13.77 -2.21
N THR A 146 10.57 -13.51 -1.52
CA THR A 146 10.80 -14.10 -0.19
C THR A 146 10.13 -13.22 0.86
N LEU A 147 9.10 -13.74 1.52
CA LEU A 147 8.47 -13.07 2.66
C LEU A 147 9.38 -13.18 3.88
N LEU A 148 9.78 -12.04 4.44
CA LEU A 148 10.66 -11.93 5.60
C LEU A 148 9.87 -11.71 6.90
N ASP A 149 8.75 -10.99 6.82
CA ASP A 149 7.81 -10.79 7.92
C ASP A 149 6.40 -10.60 7.35
N ILE A 150 5.39 -11.13 8.04
CA ILE A 150 3.99 -10.86 7.75
C ILE A 150 3.20 -10.89 9.06
N LYS A 151 2.50 -9.80 9.33
CA LYS A 151 1.74 -9.61 10.57
C LYS A 151 0.35 -9.09 10.26
N THR A 152 -0.65 -9.65 10.93
CA THR A 152 -2.03 -9.16 10.93
C THR A 152 -2.40 -8.68 12.33
N GLN A 153 -3.18 -7.61 12.41
CA GLN A 153 -3.70 -7.13 13.68
C GLN A 153 -5.19 -7.42 13.86
N GLU A 154 -5.57 -7.68 15.11
CA GLU A 154 -6.93 -7.91 15.59
C GLU A 154 -7.67 -6.56 15.82
N PRO A 155 -9.00 -6.55 16.02
CA PRO A 155 -9.98 -6.20 14.99
C PRO A 155 -10.25 -4.69 14.89
N THR A 156 -9.69 -3.87 15.77
CA THR A 156 -9.97 -2.42 15.87
C THR A 156 -8.91 -1.54 15.20
N SER A 157 -7.67 -2.02 15.05
CA SER A 157 -6.60 -1.35 14.28
C SER A 157 -6.46 -1.92 12.86
N ALA A 158 -6.82 -3.21 12.68
CA ALA A 158 -6.88 -3.99 11.45
C ALA A 158 -5.95 -3.49 10.33
N GLY A 159 -4.65 -3.58 10.60
CA GLY A 159 -3.57 -3.41 9.63
C GLY A 159 -2.92 -4.75 9.29
N LEU A 160 -2.46 -4.87 8.05
CA LEU A 160 -1.62 -5.96 7.58
C LEU A 160 -0.26 -5.37 7.21
N PHE A 161 0.81 -6.00 7.69
CA PHE A 161 2.19 -5.55 7.56
C PHE A 161 2.99 -6.61 6.83
N ILE A 162 3.76 -6.22 5.82
CA ILE A 162 4.62 -7.11 5.04
C ILE A 162 5.99 -6.52 4.89
N ARG A 163 6.98 -7.35 5.21
CA ARG A 163 8.36 -7.17 4.75
C ARG A 163 8.73 -8.30 3.81
N ALA A 164 9.18 -7.97 2.61
CA ALA A 164 9.55 -8.95 1.59
C ALA A 164 10.85 -8.56 0.86
N MET A 165 11.47 -9.54 0.20
CA MET A 165 12.63 -9.34 -0.66
C MET A 165 12.31 -9.82 -2.08
N LYS A 166 12.57 -8.97 -3.08
CA LYS A 166 12.45 -9.36 -4.50
C LYS A 166 13.53 -10.37 -4.84
N THR A 167 13.13 -11.59 -5.19
CA THR A 167 14.07 -12.62 -5.62
C THR A 167 14.38 -12.47 -7.11
N GLY A 168 15.44 -13.13 -7.56
CA GLY A 168 15.84 -13.09 -8.95
C GLY A 168 15.34 -14.26 -9.82
N SER A 169 14.79 -15.30 -9.20
CA SER A 169 14.67 -16.62 -9.83
C SER A 169 13.24 -17.15 -9.92
N GLN A 170 12.26 -16.44 -9.38
CA GLN A 170 10.87 -16.87 -9.40
C GLN A 170 10.16 -16.35 -10.66
N GLU A 171 9.27 -17.15 -11.23
CA GLU A 171 8.35 -16.69 -12.26
C GLU A 171 7.48 -15.57 -11.69
N LYS A 172 7.27 -14.50 -12.48
CA LYS A 172 6.45 -13.36 -12.08
C LYS A 172 5.03 -13.86 -11.77
N MET A 173 4.49 -13.46 -10.61
CA MET A 173 3.12 -13.79 -10.24
C MET A 173 2.12 -12.93 -11.01
N GLU A 174 1.23 -13.56 -11.78
CA GLU A 174 0.15 -12.90 -12.51
C GLU A 174 -1.00 -12.50 -11.57
N LEU A 175 -1.28 -11.21 -11.46
CA LEU A 175 -2.23 -10.67 -10.47
C LEU A 175 -3.70 -10.67 -10.93
N LYS A 176 -3.96 -10.84 -12.24
CA LYS A 176 -5.28 -10.61 -12.88
C LYS A 176 -6.42 -11.43 -12.26
N ASP A 177 -6.12 -12.63 -11.79
CA ASP A 177 -7.11 -13.60 -11.27
C ASP A 177 -7.23 -13.58 -9.74
N ILE A 178 -6.47 -12.71 -9.04
CA ILE A 178 -6.56 -12.58 -7.58
C ILE A 178 -7.78 -11.72 -7.24
N SER A 179 -8.78 -12.28 -6.56
CA SER A 179 -9.88 -11.49 -6.00
C SER A 179 -9.51 -10.93 -4.62
N LEU A 180 -9.89 -9.69 -4.31
CA LEU A 180 -9.77 -9.11 -2.96
C LEU A 180 -11.15 -8.73 -2.42
N TYR A 181 -11.31 -8.66 -1.10
CA TYR A 181 -12.51 -8.08 -0.52
C TYR A 181 -12.54 -6.59 -0.81
N SER A 182 -13.61 -6.12 -1.46
CA SER A 182 -13.79 -4.69 -1.66
C SER A 182 -14.83 -4.14 -0.69
N ILE A 183 -14.41 -3.19 0.15
CA ILE A 183 -15.28 -2.50 1.11
C ILE A 183 -16.39 -1.73 0.37
N ALA A 184 -16.04 -1.16 -0.79
CA ALA A 184 -16.98 -0.46 -1.65
C ALA A 184 -18.13 -1.37 -2.08
N ILE A 185 -17.88 -2.63 -2.48
CA ILE A 185 -18.94 -3.55 -2.95
C ILE A 185 -19.42 -4.58 -1.91
N GLY A 186 -18.72 -4.73 -0.79
CA GLY A 186 -19.08 -5.63 0.32
C GLY A 186 -18.88 -7.11 0.03
N LYS A 187 -18.04 -7.47 -0.95
CA LYS A 187 -17.72 -8.86 -1.32
C LYS A 187 -16.35 -8.95 -1.99
N ARG A 188 -15.82 -10.17 -2.08
CA ARG A 188 -14.62 -10.46 -2.89
C ARG A 188 -14.90 -10.26 -4.38
N THR A 189 -13.97 -9.62 -5.09
CA THR A 189 -14.05 -9.42 -6.55
C THR A 189 -12.67 -9.24 -7.17
N THR A 190 -12.58 -9.47 -8.48
CA THR A 190 -11.41 -9.08 -9.27
C THR A 190 -11.51 -7.64 -9.78
N LYS A 191 -12.72 -7.06 -9.93
CA LYS A 191 -12.92 -5.74 -10.54
C LYS A 191 -14.01 -4.93 -9.85
N ILE A 192 -13.77 -3.62 -9.71
CA ILE A 192 -14.78 -2.64 -9.26
C ILE A 192 -15.25 -1.85 -10.48
N SER A 193 -16.50 -2.05 -10.91
CA SER A 193 -17.13 -1.25 -11.98
C SER A 193 -17.69 0.07 -11.44
N GLU A 194 -17.76 1.11 -12.27
CA GLU A 194 -18.35 2.40 -11.84
C GLU A 194 -19.83 2.29 -11.44
N LEU A 195 -20.56 1.37 -12.08
CA LEU A 195 -21.97 1.08 -11.81
C LEU A 195 -22.19 0.51 -10.40
N SER A 196 -21.24 -0.26 -9.86
CA SER A 196 -21.37 -0.84 -8.51
C SER A 196 -21.20 0.22 -7.43
N LEU A 197 -20.33 1.22 -7.65
CA LEU A 197 -20.17 2.38 -6.78
C LEU A 197 -21.45 3.23 -6.73
N LYS A 198 -21.98 3.63 -7.90
CA LYS A 198 -23.20 4.45 -7.99
C LYS A 198 -24.41 3.79 -7.33
N ARG A 199 -24.61 2.48 -7.54
CA ARG A 199 -25.72 1.73 -6.92
C ARG A 199 -25.65 1.75 -5.39
N LYS A 200 -24.46 1.61 -4.80
CA LYS A 200 -24.31 1.60 -3.35
C LYS A 200 -24.36 2.97 -2.71
N CYS A 201 -23.79 4.00 -3.34
CA CYS A 201 -24.03 5.39 -2.93
C CYS A 201 -25.52 5.70 -2.93
N MET A 202 -26.26 5.28 -3.97
CA MET A 202 -27.72 5.45 -4.01
C MET A 202 -28.45 4.66 -2.90
N LEU A 203 -28.03 3.42 -2.61
CA LEU A 203 -28.63 2.63 -1.51
C LEU A 203 -28.31 3.20 -0.13
N ALA A 204 -27.09 3.72 0.08
CA ALA A 204 -26.68 4.39 1.31
C ALA A 204 -27.44 5.71 1.50
N LEU A 205 -27.54 6.54 0.46
CA LEU A 205 -28.33 7.77 0.49
C LEU A 205 -29.82 7.51 0.71
N ARG A 206 -30.37 6.40 0.17
CA ARG A 206 -31.74 5.95 0.48
C ARG A 206 -31.90 5.52 1.94
N LYS A 207 -30.92 4.80 2.51
CA LYS A 207 -30.93 4.39 3.93
C LYS A 207 -30.85 5.59 4.90
N VAL A 208 -30.19 6.68 4.50
CA VAL A 208 -30.04 7.90 5.31
C VAL A 208 -31.08 8.97 4.93
N GLY A 209 -32.09 8.63 4.12
CA GLY A 209 -33.23 9.51 3.80
C GLY A 209 -32.94 10.66 2.82
N LEU A 210 -31.76 10.69 2.19
CA LEU A 210 -31.30 11.74 1.28
C LEU A 210 -31.76 11.57 -0.18
N LEU A 211 -32.42 10.47 -0.52
CA LEU A 211 -33.00 10.21 -1.83
C LEU A 211 -34.44 9.71 -1.65
N LYS A 212 -35.44 10.54 -2.01
CA LYS A 212 -36.85 10.13 -2.04
C LYS A 212 -37.08 9.18 -3.22
N THR A 213 -37.86 8.13 -2.99
CA THR A 213 -38.42 7.28 -4.06
C THR A 213 -39.35 8.13 -4.91
N VAL A 214 -38.92 8.43 -6.14
CA VAL A 214 -39.87 8.81 -7.19
C VAL A 214 -40.48 7.50 -7.67
N THR A 215 -41.76 7.29 -7.33
CA THR A 215 -42.60 6.20 -7.84
C THR A 215 -42.85 6.36 -9.32
#